data_AF-A0A9X2XFA5-F1
#
_entry.id   AF-A0A9X2XFA5-F1
#
_cell.length_a   1.000
_cell.length_b   1.000
_cell.length_c   1.000
_cell.angle_alpha   90.00
_cell.angle_beta   90.00
_cell.angle_gamma   90.00
#
_symmetry.space_group_name_H-M   'P 1'
#
loop_
_entity.id
_entity.type
_entity.pdbx_description
1 polymer ?
#
loop_
_entity_poly.entity_id
_entity_poly.type
_entity_poly.pdbx_seq_one_letter_code
_entity_poly.pdbx_strand_id
1 'polypeptide(L)'
;MYANLRIYLKSGVNRTDIKRQLSAYLNDTSLTPAEAVEGTDLTAYAKLVVGAARFPSDIKVIYLCLADDEIQISVYGKSIPQIKTHCSNSLKRIRKMSKIKISNVSASILISYDGTDIDILAGKETSWLKLFFSALADRWRSKGITALLNAGGAYLIFKSSENPTISAAIALVATAVGILFEAIHSASRAESWSWSESK
;
A
#
# COMPACT_ATOMS: atom_id res chain seq x y z
N MET A 1 19.59 6.79 -3.27
CA MET A 1 18.66 5.65 -3.14
C MET A 1 17.33 6.05 -3.74
N TYR A 2 16.68 5.12 -4.41
CA TYR A 2 15.38 5.37 -5.01
C TYR A 2 14.58 4.07 -5.10
N ALA A 3 13.29 4.14 -5.38
CA ALA A 3 12.48 2.99 -5.72
C ALA A 3 11.85 3.15 -7.10
N ASN A 4 11.78 2.04 -7.83
CA ASN A 4 11.01 1.94 -9.06
C ASN A 4 9.76 1.11 -8.81
N LEU A 5 8.62 1.76 -8.95
CA LEU A 5 7.32 1.12 -9.01
C LEU A 5 6.95 0.89 -10.47
N ARG A 6 6.75 -0.36 -10.89
CA ARG A 6 6.18 -0.68 -12.20
C ARG A 6 4.73 -1.08 -12.04
N ILE A 7 3.86 -0.38 -12.76
CA ILE A 7 2.43 -0.59 -12.77
C ILE A 7 2.02 -0.99 -14.18
N TYR A 8 1.58 -2.23 -14.32
CA TYR A 8 0.99 -2.72 -15.56
C TYR A 8 -0.51 -2.51 -15.54
N LEU A 9 -1.07 -2.12 -16.68
CA LEU A 9 -2.48 -1.83 -16.84
C LEU A 9 -3.19 -2.99 -17.55
N LYS A 10 -4.50 -3.16 -17.30
CA LYS A 10 -5.35 -4.15 -17.99
C LYS A 10 -5.71 -3.71 -19.42
N SER A 11 -5.64 -2.41 -19.67
CA SER A 11 -5.98 -1.78 -20.94
C SER A 11 -5.14 -0.52 -21.04
N GLY A 12 -4.65 -0.21 -22.24
CA GLY A 12 -3.87 1.00 -22.48
C GLY A 12 -4.64 2.27 -22.06
N VAL A 13 -3.93 3.26 -21.57
CA VAL A 13 -4.48 4.56 -21.15
C VAL A 13 -3.74 5.69 -21.85
N ASN A 14 -4.48 6.69 -22.31
CA ASN A 14 -3.89 7.85 -22.96
C ASN A 14 -3.02 8.65 -21.96
N ARG A 15 -1.76 8.91 -22.35
CA ARG A 15 -0.79 9.70 -21.60
C ARG A 15 -1.33 11.06 -21.15
N THR A 16 -2.10 11.73 -22.00
CA THR A 16 -2.71 13.03 -21.71
C THR A 16 -3.74 12.94 -20.59
N ASP A 17 -4.49 11.83 -20.51
CA ASP A 17 -5.46 11.59 -19.44
C ASP A 17 -4.77 11.38 -18.10
N ILE A 18 -3.67 10.61 -18.08
CA ILE A 18 -2.85 10.41 -16.88
C ILE A 18 -2.26 11.74 -16.43
N LYS A 19 -1.64 12.48 -17.35
CA LYS A 19 -1.01 13.78 -17.06
C LYS A 19 -1.99 14.76 -16.44
N ARG A 20 -3.18 14.90 -17.02
CA ARG A 20 -4.24 15.80 -16.52
C ARG A 20 -4.71 15.43 -15.11
N GLN A 21 -4.85 14.14 -14.82
CA GLN A 21 -5.26 13.71 -13.48
C GLN A 21 -4.13 13.90 -12.47
N LEU A 22 -2.89 13.58 -12.85
CA LEU A 22 -1.73 13.82 -12.00
C LEU A 22 -1.55 15.30 -11.68
N SER A 23 -1.71 16.21 -12.66
CA SER A 23 -1.59 17.65 -12.38
C SER A 23 -2.59 18.13 -11.33
N ALA A 24 -3.82 17.61 -11.34
CA ALA A 24 -4.82 17.92 -10.32
C ALA A 24 -4.49 17.34 -8.92
N TYR A 25 -3.71 16.26 -8.85
CA TYR A 25 -3.27 15.68 -7.58
C TYR A 25 -2.01 16.32 -7.02
N LEU A 26 -1.13 16.85 -7.88
CA LEU A 26 0.20 17.33 -7.48
C LEU A 26 0.21 18.84 -7.19
N ASN A 27 -0.68 19.63 -7.79
CA ASN A 27 -0.85 21.08 -7.54
C ASN A 27 0.51 21.81 -7.40
N ASP A 28 0.70 22.58 -6.32
CA ASP A 28 1.87 23.43 -6.05
C ASP A 28 3.16 22.64 -5.83
N THR A 29 3.10 21.32 -5.65
CA THR A 29 4.30 20.48 -5.51
C THR A 29 4.85 20.00 -6.85
N SER A 30 4.17 20.33 -7.96
CA SER A 30 4.52 19.84 -9.29
C SER A 30 5.86 20.37 -9.79
N LEU A 31 6.58 19.52 -10.53
CA LEU A 31 7.84 19.87 -11.20
C LEU A 31 7.64 19.80 -12.72
N THR A 32 8.40 20.61 -13.46
CA THR A 32 8.53 20.40 -14.90
C THR A 32 9.26 19.08 -15.20
N PRO A 33 9.07 18.47 -16.38
CA PRO A 33 9.80 17.26 -16.76
C PRO A 33 11.32 17.39 -16.67
N ALA A 34 11.89 18.56 -16.99
CA ALA A 34 13.33 18.80 -16.93
C ALA A 34 13.84 18.80 -15.47
N GLU A 35 13.21 19.57 -14.59
CA GLU A 35 13.54 19.61 -13.15
C GLU A 35 13.31 18.25 -12.46
N ALA A 36 12.31 17.49 -12.94
CA ALA A 36 12.01 16.17 -12.44
C ALA A 36 13.18 15.22 -12.63
N VAL A 37 13.74 15.15 -13.84
CA VAL A 37 14.83 14.20 -14.15
C VAL A 37 16.22 14.73 -13.81
N GLU A 38 16.36 16.02 -13.51
CA GLU A 38 17.64 16.61 -13.11
C GLU A 38 18.26 15.88 -11.91
N GLY A 39 19.53 15.49 -12.05
CA GLY A 39 20.27 14.74 -11.03
C GLY A 39 19.82 13.28 -10.86
N THR A 40 19.11 12.72 -11.84
CA THR A 40 18.67 11.32 -11.85
C THR A 40 19.18 10.57 -13.08
N ASP A 41 19.17 9.24 -13.00
CA ASP A 41 19.42 8.33 -14.13
C ASP A 41 18.34 8.42 -15.22
N LEU A 42 17.23 9.14 -14.96
CA LEU A 42 16.09 9.25 -15.85
C LEU A 42 16.19 10.38 -16.88
N THR A 43 17.36 11.02 -17.01
CA THR A 43 17.53 12.21 -17.88
C THR A 43 17.09 11.94 -19.33
N ALA A 44 17.37 10.75 -19.87
CA ALA A 44 16.94 10.34 -21.21
C ALA A 44 15.42 10.15 -21.37
N TYR A 45 14.69 10.02 -20.26
CA TYR A 45 13.25 9.75 -20.22
C TYR A 45 12.41 10.99 -19.93
N ALA A 46 12.99 12.20 -19.95
CA ALA A 46 12.27 13.46 -19.71
C ALA A 46 10.98 13.58 -20.52
N LYS A 47 11.00 13.16 -21.79
CA LYS A 47 9.84 13.18 -22.69
C LYS A 47 8.70 12.22 -22.30
N LEU A 48 8.97 11.24 -21.45
CA LEU A 48 8.00 10.25 -20.97
C LEU A 48 7.38 10.65 -19.62
N VAL A 49 7.85 11.73 -19.00
CA VAL A 49 7.33 12.22 -17.72
C VAL A 49 5.90 12.74 -17.92
N VAL A 50 4.95 12.08 -17.27
CA VAL A 50 3.53 12.47 -17.26
C VAL A 50 3.15 13.21 -15.99
N GLY A 51 4.01 13.23 -14.97
CA GLY A 51 3.86 14.05 -13.79
C GLY A 51 5.07 13.90 -12.88
N ALA A 52 5.35 14.90 -12.06
CA ALA A 52 6.41 14.83 -11.07
C ALA A 52 6.12 15.78 -9.91
N ALA A 53 6.59 15.45 -8.72
CA ALA A 53 6.46 16.31 -7.55
C ALA A 53 7.64 16.22 -6.60
N ARG A 54 7.89 17.34 -5.91
CA ARG A 54 8.86 17.43 -4.81
C ARG A 54 8.11 17.54 -3.49
N PHE A 55 8.50 16.72 -2.52
CA PHE A 55 7.97 16.75 -1.15
C PHE A 55 9.08 17.18 -0.18
N PRO A 56 8.72 17.61 1.04
CA PRO A 56 9.70 17.93 2.09
C PRO A 56 10.71 16.80 2.30
N SER A 57 11.88 17.14 2.85
CA SER A 57 13.01 16.22 3.03
C SER A 57 13.66 15.72 1.72
N ASP A 58 13.62 16.56 0.67
CA ASP A 58 14.23 16.32 -0.65
C ASP A 58 13.70 15.06 -1.36
N ILE A 59 12.44 14.70 -1.11
CA ILE A 59 11.82 13.56 -1.76
C ILE A 59 11.33 13.98 -3.13
N LYS A 60 11.72 13.23 -4.17
CA LYS A 60 11.28 13.47 -5.55
C LYS A 60 10.50 12.27 -6.05
N VAL A 61 9.28 12.49 -6.55
CA VAL A 61 8.45 11.43 -7.15
C VAL A 61 8.23 11.77 -8.61
N ILE A 62 8.58 10.85 -9.51
CA ILE A 62 8.51 11.03 -10.95
C ILE A 62 7.62 9.92 -11.52
N TYR A 63 6.61 10.30 -12.30
CA TYR A 63 5.70 9.39 -12.99
C TYR A 63 6.04 9.40 -14.47
N LEU A 64 6.42 8.24 -15.00
CA LEU A 64 6.75 8.03 -16.40
C LEU A 64 5.73 7.07 -17.02
N CYS A 65 5.30 7.38 -18.24
CA CYS A 65 4.52 6.44 -19.05
C CYS A 65 5.45 5.85 -20.11
N LEU A 66 5.92 4.62 -19.85
CA LEU A 66 6.88 3.94 -20.72
C LEU A 66 6.20 3.41 -21.98
N ALA A 67 5.05 2.77 -21.79
CA ALA A 67 4.16 2.27 -22.82
C ALA A 67 2.72 2.63 -22.48
N ASP A 68 1.78 2.41 -23.40
CA ASP A 68 0.37 2.73 -23.17
C ASP A 68 -0.25 1.93 -22.01
N ASP A 69 0.33 0.77 -21.69
CA ASP A 69 -0.06 -0.15 -20.64
C ASP A 69 0.95 -0.26 -19.48
N GLU A 70 2.00 0.58 -19.45
CA GLU A 70 3.03 0.58 -18.40
C GLU A 70 3.30 1.99 -17.86
N ILE A 71 3.11 2.14 -16.55
CA ILE A 71 3.48 3.34 -15.79
C ILE A 71 4.62 2.96 -14.84
N GLN A 72 5.73 3.68 -14.94
CA GLN A 72 6.81 3.63 -13.96
C GLN A 72 6.70 4.83 -13.01
N ILE A 73 6.84 4.59 -11.71
CA ILE A 73 6.94 5.65 -10.70
C ILE A 73 8.28 5.51 -10.01
N SER A 74 9.15 6.51 -10.18
CA SER A 74 10.45 6.55 -9.52
C SER A 74 10.39 7.49 -8.31
N VAL A 75 10.72 6.96 -7.13
CA VAL A 75 10.65 7.67 -5.84
C VAL A 75 12.06 7.79 -5.27
N TYR A 76 12.60 9.01 -5.27
CA TYR A 76 13.91 9.34 -4.72
C TYR A 76 13.76 9.85 -3.29
N GLY A 77 14.62 9.36 -2.39
CA GLY A 77 14.60 9.77 -0.99
C GLY A 77 15.86 9.34 -0.23
N LYS A 78 15.97 9.79 1.01
CA LYS A 78 17.14 9.55 1.88
C LYS A 78 17.04 8.27 2.71
N SER A 79 15.83 7.79 2.99
CA SER A 79 15.61 6.60 3.83
C SER A 79 14.57 5.63 3.25
N ILE A 80 14.72 4.34 3.55
CA ILE A 80 13.82 3.28 3.11
C ILE A 80 12.37 3.53 3.59
N PRO A 81 12.10 3.89 4.87
CA PRO A 81 10.74 4.14 5.34
C PRO A 81 10.03 5.28 4.57
N GLN A 82 10.76 6.35 4.25
CA GLN A 82 10.24 7.46 3.44
C GLN A 82 9.86 6.96 2.04
N ILE A 83 10.76 6.23 1.37
CA ILE A 83 10.53 5.70 0.03
C ILE A 83 9.30 4.77 0.01
N LYS A 84 9.20 3.81 0.95
CA LYS A 84 8.05 2.89 1.07
C LYS A 84 6.72 3.64 1.24
N THR A 85 6.72 4.69 2.06
CA THR A 85 5.54 5.54 2.29
C THR A 85 5.12 6.25 1.00
N HIS A 86 6.07 6.84 0.27
CA HIS A 86 5.79 7.52 -0.98
C HIS A 86 5.40 6.56 -2.12
N CYS A 87 5.97 5.36 -2.20
CA CYS A 87 5.50 4.31 -3.12
C CYS A 87 4.03 3.95 -2.88
N SER A 88 3.66 3.75 -1.60
CA SER A 88 2.28 3.45 -1.20
C SER A 88 1.32 4.58 -1.54
N ASN A 89 1.71 5.83 -1.27
CA ASN A 89 0.90 7.00 -1.57
C ASN A 89 0.73 7.22 -3.08
N SER A 90 1.80 7.03 -3.86
CA SER A 90 1.75 7.12 -5.32
C SER A 90 0.83 6.07 -5.93
N LEU A 91 0.90 4.81 -5.47
CA LEU A 91 -0.02 3.77 -5.92
C LEU A 91 -1.48 4.09 -5.57
N LYS A 92 -1.75 4.57 -4.35
CA LYS A 92 -3.09 5.00 -3.93
C LYS A 92 -3.62 6.12 -4.83
N ARG A 93 -2.78 7.07 -5.25
CA ARG A 93 -3.17 8.14 -6.18
C ARG A 93 -3.54 7.58 -7.56
N ILE A 94 -2.72 6.70 -8.13
CA ILE A 94 -3.01 6.06 -9.42
C ILE A 94 -4.35 5.29 -9.36
N ARG A 95 -4.63 4.59 -8.26
CA ARG A 95 -5.90 3.87 -8.08
C ARG A 95 -7.14 4.73 -7.99
N LYS A 96 -7.00 5.98 -7.52
CA LYS A 96 -8.12 6.93 -7.50
C LYS A 96 -8.47 7.44 -8.90
N MET A 97 -7.62 7.19 -9.90
CA MET A 97 -7.90 7.54 -11.28
C MET A 97 -8.83 6.49 -11.89
N SER A 98 -10.12 6.82 -12.00
CA SER A 98 -11.19 5.89 -12.43
C SER A 98 -10.95 5.21 -13.79
N LYS A 99 -10.16 5.83 -14.67
CA LYS A 99 -9.81 5.28 -15.99
C LYS A 99 -8.65 4.27 -15.97
N ILE A 100 -7.91 4.16 -14.87
CA ILE A 100 -6.73 3.29 -14.77
C ILE A 100 -7.13 1.98 -14.09
N LYS A 101 -7.14 0.90 -14.87
CA LYS A 101 -7.34 -0.46 -14.36
C LYS A 101 -5.99 -1.17 -14.26
N ILE A 102 -5.52 -1.39 -13.04
CA ILE A 102 -4.23 -2.03 -12.78
C ILE A 102 -4.35 -3.55 -12.93
N SER A 103 -3.41 -4.17 -13.65
CA SER A 103 -3.28 -5.63 -13.79
C SER A 103 -2.28 -6.19 -12.78
N ASN A 104 -1.10 -5.57 -12.68
CA ASN A 104 0.00 -6.00 -11.81
C ASN A 104 0.79 -4.79 -11.31
N VAL A 105 1.35 -4.91 -10.11
CA VAL A 105 2.25 -3.91 -9.52
C VAL A 105 3.44 -4.61 -8.89
N SER A 106 4.63 -4.13 -9.22
CA SER A 106 5.88 -4.52 -8.58
C SER A 106 6.67 -3.29 -8.16
N ALA A 107 7.39 -3.39 -7.05
CA ALA A 107 8.32 -2.36 -6.61
C ALA A 107 9.72 -2.97 -6.46
N SER A 108 10.75 -2.19 -6.76
CA SER A 108 12.13 -2.48 -6.38
C SER A 108 12.74 -1.25 -5.72
N ILE A 109 13.46 -1.42 -4.61
CA ILE A 109 14.26 -0.35 -4.01
C ILE A 109 15.70 -0.56 -4.42
N LEU A 110 16.27 0.46 -5.06
CA LEU A 110 17.59 0.44 -5.64
C LEU A 110 18.52 1.44 -4.93
N ILE A 111 19.77 1.02 -4.77
CA ILE A 111 20.86 1.93 -4.43
C ILE A 111 21.85 1.90 -5.58
N SER A 112 22.18 3.09 -6.08
CA SER A 112 23.26 3.25 -7.03
C SER A 112 24.58 3.16 -6.28
N TYR A 113 25.40 2.16 -6.63
CA TYR A 113 26.74 1.95 -6.11
C TYR A 113 27.69 1.78 -7.29
N ASP A 114 28.72 2.63 -7.36
CA ASP A 114 29.72 2.61 -8.43
C ASP A 114 29.11 2.65 -9.85
N GLY A 115 28.07 3.47 -10.04
CA GLY A 115 27.37 3.60 -11.32
C GLY A 115 26.47 2.41 -11.70
N THR A 116 26.38 1.39 -10.84
CA THR A 116 25.50 0.24 -11.03
C THR A 116 24.36 0.30 -10.02
N ASP A 117 23.14 0.03 -10.47
CA ASP A 117 21.98 -0.06 -9.57
C ASP A 117 21.86 -1.46 -8.98
N ILE A 118 21.94 -1.53 -7.65
CA ILE A 118 21.78 -2.76 -6.89
C ILE A 118 20.37 -2.76 -6.29
N ASP A 119 19.58 -3.77 -6.62
CA ASP A 119 18.29 -4.01 -6.00
C ASP A 119 18.51 -4.58 -4.59
N ILE A 120 17.93 -3.92 -3.58
CA ILE A 120 18.06 -4.33 -2.18
C ILE A 120 16.75 -4.93 -1.67
N LEU A 121 15.62 -4.45 -2.18
CA LEU A 121 14.30 -4.91 -1.74
C LEU A 121 13.34 -5.02 -2.91
N ALA A 122 12.81 -6.21 -3.11
CA ALA A 122 11.69 -6.47 -3.99
C ALA A 122 10.38 -6.36 -3.20
N GLY A 123 9.46 -5.54 -3.69
CA GLY A 123 8.14 -5.31 -3.12
C GLY A 123 7.05 -5.93 -3.99
N LYS A 124 6.20 -6.75 -3.38
CA LYS A 124 4.94 -7.19 -3.97
C LYS A 124 3.78 -6.61 -3.19
N GLU A 125 2.75 -6.19 -3.91
CA GLU A 125 1.56 -5.70 -3.27
C GLU A 125 0.78 -6.84 -2.61
N THR A 126 0.37 -6.63 -1.36
CA THR A 126 -0.50 -7.54 -0.63
C THR A 126 -1.94 -7.06 -0.76
N SER A 127 -2.84 -7.96 -1.17
CA SER A 127 -4.26 -7.62 -1.29
C SER A 127 -4.85 -7.25 0.07
N TRP A 128 -5.75 -6.27 0.09
CA TRP A 128 -6.45 -5.85 1.31
C TRP A 128 -7.18 -7.02 1.98
N LEU A 129 -7.77 -7.93 1.19
CA LEU A 129 -8.41 -9.14 1.72
C LEU A 129 -7.42 -10.03 2.47
N LYS A 130 -6.20 -10.21 1.94
CA LYS A 130 -5.17 -11.00 2.63
C LYS A 130 -4.76 -10.35 3.95
N LEU A 131 -4.60 -9.03 3.97
CA LEU A 131 -4.30 -8.26 5.19
C LEU A 131 -5.45 -8.33 6.22
N PHE A 132 -6.69 -8.27 5.73
CA PHE A 132 -7.89 -8.39 6.55
C PHE A 132 -8.00 -9.78 7.17
N PHE A 133 -7.87 -10.85 6.38
CA PHE A 133 -7.98 -12.21 6.90
C PHE A 133 -6.82 -12.58 7.82
N SER A 134 -5.60 -12.08 7.58
CA SER A 134 -4.50 -12.27 8.53
C SER A 134 -4.79 -11.57 9.85
N ALA A 135 -5.22 -10.30 9.82
CA ALA A 135 -5.59 -9.57 11.02
C ALA A 135 -6.77 -10.22 11.76
N LEU A 136 -7.77 -10.70 11.02
CA LEU A 136 -8.93 -11.40 11.58
C LEU A 136 -8.51 -12.69 12.27
N ALA A 137 -7.64 -13.49 11.64
CA ALA A 137 -7.13 -14.73 12.22
C ALA A 137 -6.33 -14.46 13.51
N ASP A 138 -5.47 -13.43 13.52
CA ASP A 138 -4.68 -13.07 14.70
C ASP A 138 -5.57 -12.58 15.86
N ARG A 139 -6.59 -11.77 15.57
CA ARG A 139 -7.56 -11.29 16.57
C ARG A 139 -8.47 -12.41 17.07
N TRP A 140 -8.89 -13.32 16.20
CA TRP A 140 -9.66 -14.50 16.59
C TRP A 140 -8.86 -15.41 17.52
N ARG A 141 -7.59 -15.67 17.23
CA ARG A 141 -6.70 -16.45 18.10
C ARG A 141 -6.49 -15.79 19.47
N SER A 142 -6.29 -14.48 19.51
CA SER A 142 -6.01 -13.77 20.77
C SER A 142 -7.25 -13.51 21.64
N LYS A 143 -8.38 -13.14 21.04
CA LYS A 143 -9.59 -12.71 21.77
C LYS A 143 -10.74 -13.70 21.68
N GLY A 144 -10.91 -14.35 20.53
CA GLY A 144 -12.00 -15.30 20.28
C GLY A 144 -11.87 -16.56 21.14
N ILE A 145 -10.66 -17.13 21.23
CA ILE A 145 -10.39 -18.30 22.07
C ILE A 145 -10.69 -18.00 23.54
N THR A 146 -10.22 -16.85 24.04
CA THR A 146 -10.45 -16.41 25.42
C THR A 146 -11.94 -16.21 25.72
N ALA A 147 -12.69 -15.61 24.80
CA ALA A 147 -14.13 -15.43 24.96
C ALA A 147 -14.90 -16.75 24.94
N LEU A 148 -14.50 -17.72 24.11
CA LEU A 148 -15.09 -19.06 24.09
C LEU A 148 -14.83 -19.81 25.40
N LEU A 149 -13.61 -19.74 25.94
CA LEU A 149 -13.28 -20.35 27.23
C LEU A 149 -14.07 -19.70 28.38
N ASN A 150 -14.17 -18.38 28.40
CA ASN A 150 -14.92 -17.65 29.43
C ASN A 150 -16.43 -17.91 29.34
N ALA A 151 -16.99 -17.96 28.12
CA ALA A 151 -18.40 -18.29 27.91
C ALA A 151 -18.72 -19.75 28.30
N GLY A 152 -17.84 -20.70 27.93
CA GLY A 152 -17.97 -22.10 28.32
C GLY A 152 -17.85 -22.31 29.83
N GLY A 153 -16.88 -21.64 30.47
CA GLY A 153 -16.71 -21.66 31.93
C GLY A 153 -17.90 -21.04 32.66
N ALA A 154 -18.40 -19.88 32.21
CA ALA A 154 -19.57 -19.23 32.80
C ALA A 154 -20.84 -20.07 32.64
N TYR A 155 -21.04 -20.72 31.49
CA TYR A 155 -22.18 -21.62 31.27
C TYR A 155 -22.14 -22.84 32.21
N LEU A 156 -20.95 -23.40 32.47
CA LEU A 156 -20.80 -24.53 33.39
C LEU A 156 -21.00 -24.14 34.86
N ILE A 157 -20.57 -22.94 35.27
CA ILE A 157 -20.66 -22.45 36.66
C ILE A 157 -22.07 -21.92 36.99
N PHE A 158 -22.71 -21.20 36.07
CA PHE A 158 -24.01 -20.54 36.29
C PHE A 158 -25.19 -21.29 35.68
N LYS A 159 -25.05 -22.61 35.50
CA LYS A 159 -26.08 -23.50 34.92
C LYS A 159 -27.44 -23.42 35.63
N SER A 160 -27.48 -22.89 36.86
CA SER A 160 -28.67 -22.71 37.69
C SER A 160 -29.30 -21.30 37.64
N SER A 161 -28.77 -20.37 36.85
CA SER A 161 -29.39 -19.06 36.64
C SER A 161 -30.45 -19.12 35.52
N GLU A 162 -31.42 -18.20 35.52
CA GLU A 162 -32.57 -18.29 34.60
C GLU A 162 -32.22 -18.08 33.12
N ASN A 163 -31.10 -17.41 32.78
CA ASN A 163 -30.75 -17.10 31.38
C ASN A 163 -29.22 -17.05 31.05
N PRO A 164 -28.38 -18.00 31.49
CA PRO A 164 -26.93 -17.97 31.28
C PRO A 164 -26.53 -18.02 29.80
N THR A 165 -27.31 -18.72 28.98
CA THR A 165 -27.08 -18.88 27.53
C THR A 165 -27.22 -17.56 26.77
N ILE A 166 -28.18 -16.71 27.17
CA ILE A 166 -28.46 -15.43 26.49
C ILE A 166 -27.32 -14.44 26.76
N SER A 167 -26.89 -14.31 28.01
CA SER A 167 -25.77 -13.42 28.38
C SER A 167 -24.44 -13.87 27.77
N ALA A 168 -24.17 -15.19 27.73
CA ALA A 168 -23.00 -15.75 27.06
C ALA A 168 -23.04 -15.49 25.54
N ALA A 169 -24.20 -15.63 24.91
CA ALA A 169 -24.37 -15.34 23.49
C ALA A 169 -24.15 -13.85 23.18
N ILE A 170 -24.70 -12.93 23.97
CA ILE A 170 -24.49 -11.48 23.80
C ILE A 170 -23.01 -11.13 23.94
N ALA A 171 -22.31 -11.68 24.94
CA ALA A 171 -20.88 -11.44 25.15
C ALA A 171 -20.02 -12.00 23.99
N LEU A 172 -20.37 -13.17 23.44
CA LEU A 172 -19.71 -13.74 22.27
C LEU A 172 -19.94 -12.89 21.02
N VAL A 173 -21.16 -12.42 20.79
CA VAL A 173 -21.49 -11.54 19.65
C VAL A 173 -20.74 -10.21 19.77
N ALA A 174 -20.73 -9.57 20.95
CA ALA A 174 -19.98 -8.35 21.19
C ALA A 174 -18.48 -8.53 20.92
N THR A 175 -17.91 -9.66 21.35
CA THR A 175 -16.51 -9.99 21.08
C THR A 175 -16.25 -10.20 19.59
N ALA A 176 -17.13 -10.89 18.88
CA ALA A 176 -17.02 -11.11 17.45
C ALA A 176 -17.06 -9.78 16.66
N VAL A 177 -17.96 -8.86 17.03
CA VAL A 177 -18.03 -7.52 16.44
C VAL A 177 -16.76 -6.72 16.73
N GLY A 178 -16.24 -6.77 17.96
CA GLY A 178 -14.98 -6.11 18.32
C GLY A 178 -13.78 -6.64 17.53
N ILE A 179 -13.67 -7.96 17.39
CA ILE A 179 -12.64 -8.62 16.56
C ILE A 179 -12.74 -8.16 15.11
N LEU A 180 -13.95 -8.11 14.53
CA LEU A 180 -14.17 -7.67 13.17
C LEU A 180 -13.74 -6.22 12.96
N PHE A 181 -14.16 -5.32 13.85
CA PHE A 181 -13.80 -3.91 13.78
C PHE A 181 -12.29 -3.70 13.88
N GLU A 182 -11.63 -4.38 14.81
CA GLU A 182 -10.17 -4.32 14.96
C GLU A 182 -9.44 -4.92 13.77
N ALA A 183 -9.96 -5.97 13.14
CA ALA A 183 -9.38 -6.54 11.92
C ALA A 183 -9.48 -5.57 10.74
N ILE A 184 -10.63 -4.91 10.55
CA ILE A 184 -10.81 -3.85 9.55
C ILE A 184 -9.84 -2.70 9.81
N HIS A 185 -9.78 -2.22 11.05
CA HIS A 185 -8.89 -1.13 11.43
C HIS A 185 -7.42 -1.49 11.20
N SER A 186 -7.00 -2.69 11.61
CA SER A 186 -5.63 -3.18 11.43
C SER A 186 -5.27 -3.30 9.95
N ALA A 187 -6.15 -3.90 9.14
CA ALA A 187 -5.93 -4.03 7.69
C ALA A 187 -5.88 -2.67 6.96
N SER A 188 -6.62 -1.67 7.45
CA SER A 188 -6.59 -0.31 6.90
C SER A 188 -5.25 0.42 7.17
N ARG A 189 -4.57 0.06 8.26
CA ARG A 189 -3.27 0.64 8.67
C ARG A 189 -2.09 -0.22 8.25
N ALA A 190 -2.31 -1.49 7.93
CA ALA A 190 -1.26 -2.40 7.51
C ALA A 190 -0.56 -1.92 6.24
N GLU A 191 0.75 -2.17 6.17
CA GLU A 191 1.53 -1.88 4.99
C GLU A 191 0.99 -2.73 3.82
N SER A 192 0.61 -2.08 2.72
CA SER A 192 0.07 -2.78 1.53
C SER A 192 1.15 -3.53 0.75
N TRP A 193 2.39 -3.52 1.23
CA TRP A 193 3.56 -4.06 0.57
C TRP A 193 4.19 -5.14 1.42
N SER A 194 4.46 -6.28 0.80
CA SER A 194 5.36 -7.29 1.33
C SER A 194 6.72 -7.08 0.66
N TRP A 195 7.72 -6.72 1.45
CA TRP A 195 9.09 -6.51 1.00
C TRP A 195 9.95 -7.71 1.37
N SER A 196 10.74 -8.19 0.43
CA SER A 196 11.75 -9.22 0.65
C SER A 196 13.10 -8.72 0.16
N GLU A 197 14.18 -9.17 0.79
CA GLU A 197 15.53 -8.96 0.26
C GLU A 197 15.62 -9.51 -1.16
N SER A 198 16.21 -8.71 -2.04
CA SER A 198 16.45 -9.09 -3.43
C SER A 198 17.58 -10.11 -3.48
N LYS A 199 17.42 -11.14 -4.30
CA LYS A 199 18.40 -12.24 -4.45
C LYS A 199 19.58 -11.84 -5.32
#